data_AF-A0A2E8KYZ8-F1
#
_entry.id   AF-A0A2E8KYZ8-F1
#
_cell.length_a   1.000
_cell.length_b   1.000
_cell.length_c   1.000
_cell.angle_alpha   90.00
_cell.angle_beta   90.00
_cell.angle_gamma   90.00
#
_symmetry.space_group_name_H-M   'P 1'
#
loop_
_entity.id
_entity.type
_entity.pdbx_description
1 polymer ?
#
loop_
_entity_poly.entity_id
_entity_poly.type
_entity_poly.pdbx_seq_one_letter_code
_entity_poly.pdbx_strand_id
1 'polypeptide(L)'
;MSKLGIHFFSPSDGPVYRRTRIIFLIIYTVAVSAVLFPWPKVWGIYPMVLGLPFFMFWMVTAIVAIFLGLALLYRSEPEEE
;
A
#
# COMPACT_ATOMS: atom_id res chain seq x y z
N MET A 1 19.72 20.43 -13.99
CA MET A 1 18.53 21.30 -14.04
C MET A 1 17.29 20.41 -13.99
N SER A 2 16.48 20.60 -12.95
CA SER A 2 15.20 19.93 -12.62
C SER A 2 15.07 18.43 -12.93
N LYS A 3 15.54 17.57 -12.00
CA LYS A 3 15.09 16.16 -11.89
C LYS A 3 13.82 16.06 -11.00
N LEU A 4 12.94 17.07 -11.03
CA LEU A 4 11.69 17.11 -10.26
C LEU A 4 10.50 16.64 -11.12
N GLY A 5 10.65 15.46 -11.71
CA GLY A 5 9.55 14.75 -12.37
C GLY A 5 9.18 13.53 -11.55
N ILE A 6 7.90 13.15 -11.53
CA ILE A 6 7.45 11.97 -10.79
C ILE A 6 8.06 10.71 -11.45
N HIS A 7 9.18 10.26 -10.91
CA HIS A 7 10.06 9.25 -11.52
C HIS A 7 9.64 7.84 -11.06
N PHE A 8 8.48 7.36 -11.53
CA PHE A 8 7.92 6.08 -11.05
C PHE A 8 8.60 4.83 -11.64
N PHE A 9 9.06 4.88 -12.90
CA PHE A 9 9.69 3.74 -13.57
C PHE A 9 10.64 4.23 -14.65
N SER A 10 11.96 4.21 -14.41
CA SER A 10 12.94 4.45 -15.47
C SER A 10 13.45 3.12 -16.04
N PRO A 11 13.64 3.01 -17.36
CA PRO A 11 14.36 1.90 -18.01
C PRO A 11 15.77 1.64 -17.46
N SER A 12 16.34 2.58 -16.70
CA SER A 12 17.64 2.43 -16.02
C SER A 12 17.57 1.77 -14.63
N ASP A 13 16.38 1.62 -14.04
CA ASP A 13 16.23 1.09 -12.68
C ASP A 13 16.55 -0.41 -12.61
N GLY A 14 17.29 -0.85 -11.58
CA GLY A 14 17.64 -2.25 -11.36
C GLY A 14 16.41 -3.16 -11.21
N PRO A 15 16.51 -4.45 -11.59
CA PRO A 15 15.37 -5.37 -11.61
C PRO A 15 14.71 -5.58 -10.24
N VAL A 16 15.50 -5.51 -9.16
CA VAL A 16 15.01 -5.63 -7.77
C VAL A 16 14.16 -4.42 -7.37
N TYR A 17 14.61 -3.21 -7.69
CA TYR A 17 13.93 -1.96 -7.36
C TYR A 17 12.56 -1.86 -8.04
N ARG A 18 12.49 -2.22 -9.33
CA ARG A 18 11.21 -2.27 -10.07
C ARG A 18 10.22 -3.25 -9.47
N ARG A 19 10.68 -4.44 -9.08
CA ARG A 19 9.82 -5.46 -8.47
C ARG A 19 9.25 -4.98 -7.14
N THR A 20 10.05 -4.35 -6.30
CA THR A 20 9.57 -3.78 -5.02
C THR A 20 8.53 -2.69 -5.22
N ARG A 21 8.74 -1.78 -6.20
CA ARG A 21 7.76 -0.74 -6.55
C ARG A 21 6.44 -1.31 -7.06
N ILE A 22 6.48 -2.34 -7.92
CA ILE A 22 5.28 -3.03 -8.39
C ILE A 22 4.55 -3.70 -7.23
N ILE A 23 5.27 -4.39 -6.34
CA ILE A 23 4.68 -5.00 -5.14
C ILE A 23 4.02 -3.93 -4.26
N PHE A 24 4.70 -2.80 -4.03
CA PHE A 24 4.15 -1.67 -3.28
C PHE A 24 2.86 -1.14 -3.91
N LEU A 25 2.85 -0.92 -5.23
CA LEU A 25 1.66 -0.43 -5.94
C LEU A 25 0.49 -1.42 -5.84
N ILE A 26 0.75 -2.73 -5.92
CA ILE A 26 -0.27 -3.76 -5.74
C ILE A 26 -0.83 -3.70 -4.31
N ILE A 27 0.04 -3.68 -3.30
CA ILE A 27 -0.37 -3.58 -1.89
C ILE A 27 -1.20 -2.32 -1.66
N TYR A 28 -0.72 -1.18 -2.16
CA TYR A 28 -1.40 0.11 -2.03
C TYR A 28 -2.77 0.09 -2.70
N THR A 29 -2.86 -0.39 -3.94
CA THR A 29 -4.12 -0.46 -4.69
C THR A 29 -5.12 -1.37 -4.00
N VAL A 30 -4.68 -2.53 -3.51
CA VAL A 30 -5.52 -3.46 -2.76
C VAL A 30 -5.97 -2.84 -1.44
N ALA A 31 -5.07 -2.20 -0.69
CA ALA A 31 -5.39 -1.56 0.60
C ALA A 31 -6.38 -0.38 0.45
N VAL A 32 -6.20 0.47 -0.56
CA VAL A 32 -7.12 1.57 -0.85
C VAL A 32 -8.47 1.03 -1.31
N SER A 33 -8.48 0.07 -2.23
CA SER A 33 -9.73 -0.57 -2.67
C SER A 33 -10.43 -1.27 -1.49
N ALA A 34 -9.66 -1.87 -0.59
CA ALA A 34 -10.11 -2.48 0.66
C ALA A 34 -10.81 -1.48 1.60
N VAL A 35 -10.48 -0.20 1.55
CA VAL A 35 -11.16 0.81 2.38
C VAL A 35 -12.34 1.45 1.64
N LEU A 36 -12.22 1.66 0.33
CA LEU A 36 -13.22 2.37 -0.46
C LEU A 36 -14.44 1.51 -0.83
N PHE A 37 -14.29 0.19 -0.90
CA PHE A 37 -15.44 -0.66 -1.24
C PHE A 37 -16.44 -0.69 -0.07
N PRO A 38 -17.75 -0.58 -0.36
CA PRO A 38 -18.78 -0.57 0.67
C PRO A 38 -18.96 -1.98 1.27
N TRP A 39 -18.14 -2.31 2.26
CA TRP A 39 -18.24 -3.54 3.03
C TRP A 39 -19.29 -3.40 4.16
N PRO A 40 -19.66 -4.53 4.77
CA PRO A 40 -20.98 -5.10 5.12
C PRO A 40 -22.31 -4.34 5.03
N LYS A 41 -22.32 -3.02 4.83
CA LYS A 41 -23.56 -2.22 4.84
C LYS A 41 -24.56 -2.67 3.78
N VAL A 42 -24.07 -3.27 2.69
CA VAL A 42 -24.88 -3.89 1.64
C VAL A 42 -25.59 -5.17 2.14
N TRP A 43 -25.03 -5.85 3.13
CA TRP A 43 -25.48 -7.17 3.59
C TRP A 43 -26.14 -7.13 4.97
N GLY A 44 -26.19 -5.97 5.63
CA GLY A 44 -26.90 -5.76 6.91
C GLY A 44 -26.24 -6.39 8.14
N ILE A 45 -25.06 -7.00 7.99
CA ILE A 45 -24.32 -7.67 9.06
C ILE A 45 -23.22 -6.75 9.56
N TYR A 46 -23.00 -6.61 10.87
CA TYR A 46 -21.89 -5.82 11.42
C TYR A 46 -20.92 -6.75 12.16
N PRO A 47 -19.99 -7.41 11.45
CA PRO A 47 -19.08 -8.35 12.09
C PRO A 47 -18.13 -7.61 13.04
N MET A 48 -17.76 -8.30 14.12
CA MET A 48 -16.69 -7.88 15.01
C MET A 48 -15.47 -8.78 14.80
N VAL A 49 -14.29 -8.17 14.67
CA VAL A 49 -13.01 -8.86 14.47
C VAL A 49 -12.07 -8.40 15.56
N LEU A 50 -11.59 -9.33 16.40
CA LEU A 50 -10.73 -9.01 17.56
C LEU A 50 -11.32 -7.93 18.49
N GLY A 51 -12.65 -7.89 18.62
CA GLY A 51 -13.36 -6.88 19.42
C GLY A 51 -13.55 -5.53 18.74
N LEU A 52 -13.11 -5.38 17.48
CA LEU A 52 -13.27 -4.15 16.69
C LEU A 52 -14.39 -4.29 15.66
N PRO A 53 -15.15 -3.22 15.37
CA PRO A 53 -16.02 -3.19 14.21
C PRO A 53 -15.24 -3.51 12.94
N PHE A 54 -15.80 -4.34 12.06
CA PHE A 54 -15.14 -4.81 10.84
C PHE A 54 -14.49 -3.67 10.03
N PHE A 55 -15.19 -2.54 9.85
CA PHE A 55 -14.67 -1.39 9.13
C PHE A 55 -13.42 -0.79 9.78
N MET A 56 -13.40 -0.71 11.11
CA MET A 56 -12.27 -0.18 11.87
C MET A 56 -11.08 -1.14 11.82
N PHE A 57 -11.32 -2.45 11.95
CA PHE A 57 -10.27 -3.46 11.78
C PHE A 57 -9.60 -3.33 10.40
N TRP A 58 -10.41 -3.27 9.34
CA TRP A 58 -9.92 -3.21 7.97
C TRP A 58 -9.16 -1.93 7.66
N MET A 59 -9.62 -0.80 8.20
CA MET A 59 -8.91 0.49 8.12
C MET A 59 -7.53 0.40 8.76
N VAL A 60 -7.44 -0.16 9.97
CA VAL A 60 -6.16 -0.35 10.66
C VAL A 60 -5.25 -1.28 9.88
N THR A 61 -5.77 -2.41 9.36
CA THR A 61 -5.00 -3.35 8.53
C THR A 61 -4.46 -2.67 7.26
N ALA A 62 -5.29 -1.87 6.58
CA ALA A 62 -4.88 -1.14 5.38
C ALA A 62 -3.75 -0.13 5.69
N ILE A 63 -3.87 0.62 6.79
CA ILE A 63 -2.81 1.54 7.25
C ILE A 63 -1.51 0.76 7.49
N VAL A 64 -1.55 -0.32 8.28
CA VAL A 64 -0.37 -1.14 8.56
C VAL A 64 0.25 -1.68 7.27
N ALA A 65 -0.56 -2.18 6.34
CA ALA A 65 -0.08 -2.69 5.05
C ALA A 65 0.64 -1.62 4.22
N ILE A 66 0.10 -0.39 4.18
CA ILE A 66 0.72 0.73 3.47
C ILE A 66 2.05 1.10 4.13
N PHE A 67 2.11 1.20 5.46
CA PHE A 67 3.34 1.49 6.19
C PHE A 67 4.42 0.41 5.97
N LEU A 68 4.05 -0.87 6.00
CA LEU A 68 4.98 -1.96 5.67
C LEU A 68 5.45 -1.87 4.22
N GLY A 69 4.56 -1.53 3.29
CA GLY A 69 4.91 -1.30 1.89
C GLY A 69 5.92 -0.16 1.72
N LEU A 70 5.72 0.96 2.42
CA LEU A 70 6.65 2.09 2.43
C LEU A 70 8.00 1.71 3.06
N ALA A 71 8.00 0.95 4.17
CA ALA A 71 9.24 0.49 4.80
C ALA A 71 10.04 -0.44 3.88
N LEU A 72 9.36 -1.33 3.15
CA LEU A 72 9.99 -2.18 2.13
C LEU A 72 10.54 -1.35 0.96
N LEU A 73 9.81 -0.32 0.54
CA LEU A 73 10.24 0.57 -0.53
C LEU A 73 11.47 1.38 -0.13
N TYR A 74 11.46 1.99 1.05
CA TYR A 74 12.58 2.73 1.63
C TYR A 74 13.83 1.86 1.74
N ARG A 75 13.70 0.64 2.24
CA ARG A 75 14.82 -0.31 2.32
C ARG A 75 15.39 -0.69 0.95
N SER A 76 14.61 -0.54 -0.12
CA SER A 76 15.06 -0.83 -1.48
C SER A 76 15.66 0.36 -2.20
N GLU A 77 15.59 1.57 -1.62
CA GLU A 77 16.26 2.73 -2.18
C GLU A 77 17.78 2.53 -2.09
N PRO A 78 18.52 2.77 -3.20
CA PRO A 78 19.97 2.82 -3.13
C PRO A 78 20.37 3.92 -2.15
N GLU A 79 21.36 3.66 -1.30
CA GLU A 79 21.98 4.71 -0.48
C GLU A 79 22.44 5.82 -1.44
N GLU A 80 21.80 6.99 -1.36
CA GLU A 80 22.30 8.18 -2.02
C GLU A 80 23.63 8.52 -1.34
N GLU A 81 24.76 8.35 -2.03
CA GLU A 81 26.06 8.92 -1.64
C GLU A 81 25.98 10.45 -1.52
#